data_AF-Q0I4D1-F1
#
_entry.id   AF-Q0I4D1-F1
#
_cell.length_a   1.000
_cell.length_b   1.000
_cell.length_c   1.000
_cell.angle_alpha   90.00
_cell.angle_beta   90.00
_cell.angle_gamma   90.00
#
_symmetry.space_group_name_H-M   'P 1'
#
loop_
_entity.id
_entity.type
_entity.pdbx_description
1 polymer ?
#
loop_
_entity_poly.entity_id
_entity_poly.type
_entity_poly.pdbx_seq_one_letter_code
_entity_poly.pdbx_strand_id
1 'polypeptide(L)' 'MKNCKEITELISLSNEKKLAFYQKCAINIHLLFCPYCRAFKKNDRQIKRLMQEFKQK' A
#
# COMPACT_ATOMS: atom_id res chain seq x y z
N MET A 1 -11.54 1.11 -14.13
CA MET A 1 -11.11 1.72 -12.86
C MET A 1 -10.91 0.60 -11.86
N LYS A 2 -9.75 0.50 -11.21
CA LYS A 2 -9.62 -0.44 -10.08
C LYS A 2 -10.33 0.16 -8.89
N ASN A 3 -11.16 -0.64 -8.24
CA ASN A 3 -11.91 -0.20 -7.06
C ASN A 3 -10.98 -0.13 -5.85
N CYS A 4 -11.36 0.67 -4.84
CA CYS A 4 -10.56 0.87 -3.62
C CYS A 4 -10.08 -0.46 -3.00
N LYS A 5 -10.92 -1.51 -3.04
CA LYS A 5 -10.61 -2.87 -2.58
C LYS A 5 -9.38 -3.47 -3.27
N GLU A 6 -9.34 -3.46 -4.60
CA GLU A 6 -8.22 -4.02 -5.36
C GLU A 6 -6.92 -3.24 -5.10
N ILE A 7 -7.04 -1.92 -4.89
CA ILE A 7 -5.89 -1.07 -4.58
C ILE A 7 -5.36 -1.37 -3.18
N THR A 8 -6.23 -1.52 -2.18
CA THR A 8 -5.82 -1.89 -0.83
C THR A 8 -5.21 -3.29 -0.78
N GLU A 9 -5.77 -4.25 -1.53
CA GLU A 9 -5.20 -5.60 -1.67
C GLU A 9 -3.80 -5.54 -2.30
N LEU A 10 -3.60 -4.76 -3.36
CA LEU A 10 -2.27 -4.58 -3.96
C LEU A 10 -1.28 -3.91 -2.99
N ILE A 11 -1.73 -2.93 -2.20
CA ILE A 11 -0.90 -2.29 -1.17
C ILE A 11 -0.46 -3.33 -0.12
N SER A 12 -1.39 -4.12 0.43
CA SER A 12 -1.05 -5.19 1.37
C SER A 12 -0.12 -6.23 0.76
N LEU A 13 -0.40 -6.65 -0.47
CA LEU A 13 0.44 -7.60 -1.22
C LEU A 13 1.87 -7.08 -1.44
N SER A 14 2.04 -5.75 -1.54
CA SER A 14 3.37 -5.12 -1.66
C SER A 14 4.25 -5.29 -0.43
N ASN A 15 3.68 -5.66 0.71
CA ASN A 15 4.43 -5.97 1.93
C ASN A 15 5.01 -7.38 1.93
N GLU A 16 4.33 -8.31 1.28
CA GLU A 16 4.75 -9.71 1.20
C GLU A 16 5.65 -9.97 -0.02
N LYS A 17 5.33 -9.34 -1.17
CA LYS A 17 6.06 -9.57 -2.42
C LYS A 17 6.30 -8.30 -3.22
N LYS A 18 7.28 -8.35 -4.12
CA LYS A 18 7.54 -7.27 -5.07
C LYS A 18 6.40 -7.21 -6.09
N LEU A 19 5.73 -6.06 -6.16
CA LEU A 19 4.72 -5.79 -7.19
C LEU A 19 5.38 -5.53 -8.56
N ALA A 20 4.67 -5.93 -9.61
CA ALA A 20 5.00 -5.55 -10.99
C ALA A 20 4.89 -4.03 -11.18
N PHE A 21 5.66 -3.47 -12.12
CA PHE A 21 5.70 -2.03 -12.35
C PHE A 21 4.31 -1.45 -12.66
N TYR A 22 3.53 -2.13 -13.51
CA TYR A 22 2.16 -1.73 -13.83
C TYR A 22 1.24 -1.66 -12.59
N GLN A 23 1.38 -2.60 -11.64
CA GLN A 23 0.60 -2.59 -10.40
C GLN A 23 0.95 -1.39 -9.53
N LYS A 24 2.24 -1.02 -9.46
CA LYS A 24 2.68 0.19 -8.75
C LYS A 24 2.11 1.46 -9.40
N CYS A 25 2.10 1.54 -10.73
CA CYS A 25 1.48 2.65 -11.45
C CYS A 25 -0.01 2.75 -11.16
N ALA A 26 -0.74 1.64 -11.20
CA ALA A 26 -2.17 1.62 -10.89
C ALA A 26 -2.48 2.12 -9.46
N ILE A 27 -1.68 1.71 -8.46
CA ILE A 27 -1.76 2.23 -7.10
C ILE A 27 -1.53 3.73 -7.10
N ASN A 28 -0.41 4.21 -7.67
CA ASN A 28 -0.06 5.63 -7.63
C ASN A 28 -1.12 6.52 -8.30
N ILE A 29 -1.65 6.11 -9.45
CA ILE A 29 -2.73 6.82 -10.14
C ILE A 29 -3.98 6.90 -9.24
N HIS A 30 -4.39 5.79 -8.63
CA HIS A 30 -5.58 5.79 -7.77
C HIS A 30 -5.41 6.67 -6.52
N LEU A 31 -4.21 6.70 -5.93
CA LEU A 31 -3.91 7.52 -4.76
C LEU A 31 -3.94 9.03 -5.02
N LEU A 32 -3.82 9.46 -6.28
CA LEU A 32 -3.97 10.87 -6.65
C LEU A 32 -5.40 11.34 -6.43
N PHE A 33 -6.38 10.49 -6.74
CA PHE A 33 -7.80 10.84 -6.71
C PHE A 33 -8.55 10.35 -5.47
N CYS A 34 -8.07 9.28 -4.80
CA CYS A 34 -8.74 8.70 -3.65
C CYS A 34 -7.99 9.02 -2.33
N PRO A 35 -8.55 9.88 -1.46
CA PRO A 35 -7.93 10.22 -0.18
C PRO A 35 -7.92 9.04 0.80
N TYR A 36 -8.91 8.15 0.73
CA TYR A 36 -9.01 6.99 1.62
C TYR A 36 -7.88 5.98 1.38
N CYS A 37 -7.61 5.62 0.13
CA CYS A 37 -6.48 4.74 -0.20
C CYS A 37 -5.14 5.40 0.15
N ARG A 38 -5.06 6.74 0.09
CA ARG A 38 -3.87 7.49 0.54
C ARG A 38 -3.65 7.37 2.04
N ALA A 39 -4.71 7.53 2.83
CA ALA A 39 -4.66 7.30 4.28
C ALA A 39 -4.27 5.84 4.59
N PHE A 40 -4.88 4.88 3.90
CA PHE A 40 -4.55 3.46 4.05
C PHE A 40 -3.06 3.18 3.78
N LYS A 41 -2.48 3.67 2.67
CA LYS A 41 -1.05 3.50 2.37
C LYS A 41 -0.14 4.14 3.42
N LYS A 42 -0.57 5.26 4.03
CA LYS A 42 0.18 5.90 5.12
C LYS A 42 0.17 5.03 6.37
N ASN A 43 -0.99 4.50 6.74
CA ASN A 43 -1.15 3.59 7.88
C ASN A 43 -0.34 2.29 7.69
N ASP A 44 -0.42 1.71 6.50
CA ASP A 44 0.35 0.52 6.11
C ASP A 44 1.86 0.73 6.28
N ARG A 45 2.38 1.88 5.80
CA ARG A 45 3.79 2.25 6.00
C ARG A 45 4.14 2.43 7.49
N GLN A 46 3.24 2.98 8.30
CA GLN A 46 3.47 3.14 9.74
C GLN A 46 3.53 1.78 10.45
N ILE A 47 2.59 0.89 10.17
CA ILE A 47 2.58 -0.48 10.70
C ILE A 47 3.87 -1.20 10.33
N LYS A 48 4.31 -1.09 9.07
CA LYS A 48 5.55 -1.70 8.60
C LYS A 48 6.78 -1.22 9.38
N ARG A 49 6.85 0.08 9.71
CA ARG A 49 7.94 0.64 10.52
C ARG A 49 7.89 0.10 11.94
N LEU A 50 6.72 0.10 12.57
CA LEU A 50 6.53 -0.44 13.93
C LEU A 50 6.90 -1.93 14.00
N MET A 51 6.54 -2.73 13.00
CA MET A 51 6.94 -4.14 12.90
C MET A 51 8.45 -4.31 12.76
N GLN A 52 9.12 -3.44 12.01
CA GLN A 52 10.57 -3.45 11.87
C GLN A 52 11.28 -3.05 13.17
N GLU A 53 10.76 -2.05 13.88
CA GLU A 53 11.24 -1.64 15.21
C GLU A 53 11.05 -2.76 16.23
N PHE A 54 9.89 -3.43 16.23
CA PHE A 54 9.62 -4.57 17.11
C PHE A 54 10.59 -5.73 16.87
N LYS A 55 10.90 -6.05 15.60
CA LYS A 55 11.86 -7.11 15.25
C LYS A 55 13.29 -6.82 15.73
N GLN A 56 13.65 -5.55 15.93
CA GLN A 56 14.99 -5.14 16.36
C GLN A 56 15.16 -5.15 17.88
N LYS A 57 14.09 -5.41 18.64
CA LYS A 57 14.05 -5.44 20.09
C LYS A 57 13.97 -6.88 20.60
#